data_AF-A0A2T3IQ50-F1
#
_entry.id   AF-A0A2T3IQ50-F1
#
_cell.length_a   1.000
_cell.length_b   1.000
_cell.length_c   1.000
_cell.angle_alpha   90.00
_cell.angle_beta   90.00
_cell.angle_gamma   90.00
#
_symmetry.space_group_name_H-M   'P 1'
#
loop_
_entity.id
_entity.type
_entity.pdbx_description
1 polymer ?
#
loop_
_entity_poly.entity_id
_entity_poly.type
_entity_poly.pdbx_seq_one_letter_code
_entity_poly.pdbx_strand_id
1 'polypeptide(L)'
;MTLLQSCLIDVLEPKKGVFPYYDSFLSRYSLITVTAIVSQSALIPETYEGMTKADMDGEIDGMIKELPDSSEEKRKAYPLFCLAAHINPGESVQENEKRTFASELFSEDARRYSLSNREMILRGLNSSTFLNYFFLIEDSLKNIYIDLINPRNKFIKGSETIEVCLAQIISKSDITQQFEKELYARSKIFFDIKSLEIMWSLLNLIRNQIAHTNGFYDDKAKRSFNSRMESLAQHYSGNDDCLLSINMILDTFEDHETQIGKTGYLVVDDSLENIIRSISIFIMESLYVCNRDKDC
;
A
#
# COMPACT_ATOMS: atom_id res chain seq x y z
N MET A 1 -2.65 -6.21 19.21
CA MET A 1 -1.82 -5.49 18.23
C MET A 1 -2.03 -4.01 18.46
N THR A 2 -0.99 -3.32 18.90
CA THR A 2 -0.94 -1.85 18.97
C THR A 2 -0.98 -1.34 17.53
N LEU A 3 -1.96 -0.49 17.19
CA LEU A 3 -2.01 0.24 15.93
C LEU A 3 -0.75 1.14 15.88
N LEU A 4 0.26 0.73 15.12
CA LEU A 4 1.52 1.46 15.02
C LEU A 4 1.40 2.37 13.81
N GLN A 5 1.14 3.65 14.10
CA GLN A 5 1.22 4.83 13.24
C GLN A 5 2.17 4.63 12.04
N SER A 6 1.79 5.07 10.83
CA SER A 6 2.75 5.24 9.73
C SER A 6 3.99 5.98 10.26
N CYS A 7 5.09 5.27 10.51
CA CYS A 7 6.27 5.86 11.11
C CYS A 7 6.88 6.84 10.12
N LEU A 8 7.06 8.12 10.42
CA LEU A 8 7.82 8.98 9.50
C LEU A 8 9.22 8.37 9.28
N ILE A 9 9.60 8.18 8.01
CA ILE A 9 10.98 7.87 7.65
C ILE A 9 11.53 9.17 7.09
N ASP A 10 12.57 9.69 7.73
CA ASP A 10 13.33 10.82 7.19
C ASP A 10 13.90 10.42 5.84
N VAL A 11 13.74 11.28 4.85
CA VAL A 11 14.23 11.09 3.49
C VAL A 11 15.47 11.95 3.25
N LEU A 12 16.39 11.47 2.41
CA LEU A 12 17.54 12.26 2.00
C LEU A 12 17.10 13.56 1.34
N GLU A 13 17.69 14.68 1.77
CA GLU A 13 17.41 15.99 1.20
C GLU A 13 17.81 16.01 -0.29
N PRO A 14 16.87 16.36 -1.19
CA PRO A 14 17.16 16.43 -2.60
C PRO A 14 18.06 17.63 -2.93
N LYS A 15 19.12 17.39 -3.69
CA LYS A 15 19.93 18.44 -4.29
C LYS A 15 19.41 18.74 -5.69
N LYS A 16 18.99 19.99 -5.90
CA LYS A 16 18.41 20.47 -7.16
C LYS A 16 19.31 20.12 -8.36
N GLY A 17 18.73 19.45 -9.34
CA GLY A 17 19.39 19.14 -10.62
C GLY A 17 20.24 17.88 -10.64
N VAL A 18 20.42 17.20 -9.50
CA VAL A 18 21.22 15.97 -9.42
C VAL A 18 20.47 14.76 -10.00
N PHE A 19 19.24 14.53 -9.57
CA PHE A 19 18.41 13.44 -10.10
C PHE A 19 16.93 13.86 -10.07
N PRO A 20 16.43 14.50 -11.15
CA PRO A 20 15.09 15.09 -11.18
C PRO A 20 13.95 14.11 -10.86
N TYR A 21 14.16 12.81 -11.10
CA TYR A 21 13.20 11.78 -10.78
C TYR A 21 13.02 11.57 -9.27
N TYR A 22 14.06 11.84 -8.46
CA TYR A 22 13.96 11.79 -7.01
C TYR A 22 13.16 12.98 -6.46
N ASP A 23 13.33 14.18 -7.01
CA ASP A 23 12.52 15.35 -6.66
C ASP A 23 11.02 15.08 -6.89
N SER A 24 10.69 14.54 -8.06
CA SER A 24 9.31 14.17 -8.42
C SER A 24 8.76 13.06 -7.52
N PHE A 25 9.57 12.04 -7.24
CA PHE A 25 9.22 10.97 -6.31
C PHE A 25 8.93 11.53 -4.91
N LEU A 26 9.79 12.37 -4.36
CA LEU A 26 9.60 12.96 -3.03
C LEU A 26 8.34 13.84 -2.94
N SER A 27 8.06 14.62 -3.99
CA SER A 27 6.83 15.41 -4.04
C SER A 27 5.57 14.52 -3.98
N ARG A 28 5.55 13.41 -4.72
CA ARG A 28 4.41 12.48 -4.69
C ARG A 28 4.37 11.66 -3.40
N TYR A 29 5.53 11.22 -2.91
CA TYR A 29 5.69 10.53 -1.63
C TYR A 29 5.09 11.35 -0.49
N SER A 30 5.49 12.62 -0.35
CA SER A 30 4.99 13.50 0.71
C SER A 30 3.46 13.68 0.67
N LEU A 31 2.86 13.81 -0.52
CA LEU A 31 1.41 13.90 -0.66
C LEU A 31 0.70 12.63 -0.14
N ILE A 32 1.27 11.46 -0.40
CA ILE A 32 0.74 10.17 0.09
C ILE A 32 0.94 10.08 1.61
N THR A 33 2.18 10.24 2.07
CA THR A 33 2.57 10.01 3.47
C THR A 33 1.89 10.96 4.43
N VAL A 34 1.87 12.27 4.14
CA VAL A 34 1.27 13.26 5.04
C VAL A 34 -0.25 13.04 5.14
N THR A 35 -0.92 12.77 4.02
CA THR A 35 -2.37 12.51 4.02
C THR A 35 -2.71 11.25 4.78
N ALA A 36 -1.93 10.17 4.60
CA ALA A 36 -2.12 8.91 5.32
C ALA A 36 -1.97 9.10 6.83
N ILE A 37 -0.88 9.74 7.26
CA ILE A 37 -0.61 10.00 8.69
C ILE A 37 -1.74 10.83 9.31
N VAL A 38 -2.12 11.94 8.69
CA VAL A 38 -3.17 12.81 9.22
C VAL A 38 -4.49 12.05 9.32
N SER A 39 -4.86 11.29 8.29
CA SER A 39 -6.12 10.53 8.27
C SER A 39 -6.15 9.41 9.31
N GLN A 40 -5.06 8.66 9.45
CA GLN A 40 -4.95 7.62 10.47
C GLN A 40 -4.93 8.20 11.89
N SER A 41 -4.25 9.34 12.09
CA SER A 41 -4.13 9.99 13.40
C SER A 41 -5.48 10.44 13.96
N ALA A 42 -6.44 10.78 13.10
CA ALA A 42 -7.80 11.12 13.48
C ALA A 42 -8.59 9.91 14.07
N LEU A 43 -8.06 8.69 13.94
CA LEU A 43 -8.69 7.45 14.40
C LEU A 43 -7.90 6.78 15.54
N ILE A 44 -7.00 7.53 16.17
CA ILE A 44 -6.14 7.08 17.27
C ILE A 44 -6.53 7.89 18.53
N PRO A 45 -7.05 7.26 19.60
CA PRO A 45 -7.49 7.97 20.81
C PRO A 45 -6.42 8.89 21.42
N GLU A 46 -5.16 8.47 21.32
CA GLU A 46 -4.00 9.20 21.84
C GLU A 46 -3.80 10.58 21.21
N THR A 47 -4.46 10.90 20.10
CA THR A 47 -4.41 12.25 19.48
C THR A 47 -5.38 13.24 20.11
N TYR A 48 -6.33 12.79 20.93
CA TYR A 48 -7.36 13.62 21.55
C TYR A 48 -7.27 13.58 23.08
N GLU A 49 -7.20 14.75 23.70
CA GLU A 49 -7.15 14.85 25.16
C GLU A 49 -8.44 14.32 25.79
N GLY A 50 -8.30 13.33 26.68
CA GLY A 50 -9.41 12.76 27.45
C GLY A 50 -10.29 11.75 26.69
N MET A 51 -9.95 11.39 25.45
CA MET A 51 -10.70 10.40 24.67
C MET A 51 -10.13 8.99 24.87
N THR A 52 -10.99 8.03 25.21
CA THR A 52 -10.60 6.61 25.28
C THR A 52 -10.88 5.89 23.95
N LYS A 53 -10.30 4.68 23.79
CA LYS A 53 -10.61 3.80 22.66
C LYS A 53 -12.12 3.50 22.54
N ALA A 54 -12.79 3.28 23.66
CA ALA A 54 -14.22 2.96 23.67
C ALA A 54 -15.08 4.16 23.24
N ASP A 55 -14.70 5.38 23.64
CA ASP A 55 -15.39 6.60 23.23
C ASP A 55 -15.30 6.77 21.71
N MET A 56 -14.09 6.63 21.15
CA MET A 56 -13.87 6.76 19.72
C MET A 56 -14.54 5.64 18.91
N ASP A 57 -14.48 4.38 19.36
CA ASP A 57 -15.21 3.28 18.71
C ASP A 57 -16.73 3.57 18.71
N GLY A 58 -17.28 4.12 19.80
CA GLY A 58 -18.68 4.52 19.90
C GLY A 58 -19.08 5.67 18.97
N GLU A 59 -18.24 6.69 18.82
CA GLU A 59 -18.48 7.78 17.86
C GLU A 59 -18.50 7.26 16.41
N ILE A 60 -17.54 6.42 16.05
CA ILE A 60 -17.47 5.80 14.71
C ILE A 60 -18.68 4.91 14.44
N ASP A 61 -19.08 4.10 15.41
CA ASP A 61 -20.29 3.27 15.30
C ASP A 61 -21.55 4.12 15.12
N GLY A 62 -21.64 5.25 15.84
CA GLY A 62 -22.70 6.25 15.66
C GLY A 62 -22.73 6.80 14.23
N MET A 63 -21.59 7.26 13.72
CA MET A 63 -21.48 7.78 12.35
C MET A 63 -21.91 6.75 11.30
N ILE A 64 -21.44 5.50 11.43
CA ILE A 64 -21.78 4.41 10.50
C ILE A 64 -23.28 4.10 10.52
N LYS A 65 -23.90 4.14 11.71
CA LYS A 65 -25.32 3.90 11.90
C LYS A 65 -26.21 4.99 11.30
N GLU A 66 -25.73 6.22 11.18
CA GLU A 66 -26.47 7.35 10.60
C GLU A 66 -26.37 7.41 9.05
N LEU A 67 -25.41 6.71 8.43
CA LEU A 67 -25.24 6.69 6.97
C LEU A 67 -26.48 6.24 6.18
N PRO A 68 -27.24 5.21 6.60
CA PRO A 68 -28.48 4.80 5.95
C PRO A 68 -29.50 5.93 5.81
N ASP A 69 -29.80 6.60 6.92
CA ASP A 69 -30.82 7.64 7.00
C ASP A 69 -30.43 8.84 6.11
N SER A 70 -29.18 9.32 6.23
CA SER A 70 -28.66 10.41 5.39
C SER A 70 -28.67 10.07 3.90
N SER A 71 -28.40 8.81 3.55
CA SER A 71 -28.41 8.35 2.16
C SER A 71 -29.84 8.23 1.61
N GLU A 72 -30.80 7.80 2.44
CA GLU A 72 -32.22 7.78 2.09
C GLU A 72 -32.75 9.20 1.82
N GLU A 73 -32.39 10.18 2.64
CA GLU A 73 -32.74 11.59 2.43
C GLU A 73 -32.23 12.12 1.09
N LYS A 74 -30.94 11.88 0.79
CA LYS A 74 -30.33 12.29 -0.50
C LYS A 74 -31.03 11.64 -1.69
N ARG A 75 -31.41 10.36 -1.58
CA ARG A 75 -32.15 9.65 -2.63
C ARG A 75 -33.53 10.27 -2.85
N LYS A 76 -34.29 10.55 -1.78
CA LYS A 76 -35.61 11.18 -1.87
C LYS A 76 -35.53 12.61 -2.46
N ALA A 77 -34.42 13.30 -2.23
CA ALA A 77 -34.18 14.64 -2.80
C ALA A 77 -33.71 14.61 -4.27
N TYR A 78 -33.17 13.49 -4.75
CA TYR A 78 -32.60 13.38 -6.10
C TYR A 78 -33.58 13.80 -7.23
N PRO A 79 -34.87 13.38 -7.23
CA PRO A 79 -35.80 13.83 -8.26
C PRO A 79 -35.96 15.35 -8.31
N LEU A 80 -35.99 16.00 -7.14
CA LEU A 80 -36.07 17.45 -7.05
C LEU A 80 -34.82 18.12 -7.63
N PHE A 81 -33.62 17.59 -7.33
CA PHE A 81 -32.37 18.10 -7.90
C PHE A 81 -32.31 17.95 -9.41
N CYS A 82 -32.76 16.81 -9.96
CA CYS A 82 -32.86 16.62 -11.41
C CYS A 82 -33.82 17.62 -12.04
N LEU A 83 -35.00 17.81 -11.47
CA LEU A 83 -35.99 18.77 -11.98
C LEU A 83 -35.47 20.21 -11.93
N ALA A 84 -34.78 20.60 -10.86
CA ALA A 84 -34.12 21.90 -10.75
C ALA A 84 -33.02 22.10 -11.82
N ALA A 85 -32.37 21.02 -12.25
CA ALA A 85 -31.41 21.00 -13.35
C ALA A 85 -32.08 20.84 -14.74
N HIS A 86 -33.42 20.90 -14.82
CA HIS A 86 -34.20 20.68 -16.05
C HIS A 86 -34.00 19.28 -16.67
N ILE A 87 -33.69 18.28 -15.84
CA ILE A 87 -33.57 16.87 -16.22
C ILE A 87 -34.79 16.12 -15.68
N ASN A 88 -35.49 15.36 -16.53
CA ASN A 88 -36.49 14.41 -16.07
C ASN A 88 -35.80 13.07 -15.75
N PRO A 89 -35.69 12.68 -14.46
CA PRO A 89 -35.03 11.42 -14.09
C PRO A 89 -35.88 10.18 -14.40
N GLY A 90 -37.16 10.36 -14.77
CA GLY A 90 -38.12 9.27 -14.93
C GLY A 90 -38.52 8.64 -13.59
N GLU A 91 -39.17 7.47 -13.66
CA GLU A 91 -39.52 6.69 -12.48
C GLU A 91 -38.31 5.89 -11.98
N SER A 92 -37.99 6.06 -10.69
CA SER A 92 -36.91 5.34 -10.04
C SER A 92 -37.43 4.02 -9.47
N VAL A 93 -37.29 2.92 -10.22
CA VAL A 93 -37.64 1.55 -9.75
C VAL A 93 -36.99 1.24 -8.40
N GLN A 94 -35.81 1.80 -8.18
CA GLN A 94 -34.99 1.72 -6.98
C GLN A 94 -35.68 2.19 -5.68
N GLU A 95 -36.72 3.03 -5.77
CA GLU A 95 -37.48 3.49 -4.61
C GLU A 95 -38.40 2.41 -4.01
N ASN A 96 -38.76 1.40 -4.82
CA ASN A 96 -39.68 0.34 -4.44
C ASN A 96 -38.97 -0.98 -4.07
N GLU A 97 -37.64 -1.00 -4.09
CA GLU A 97 -36.83 -2.19 -3.78
C GLU A 97 -36.42 -2.21 -2.30
N LYS A 98 -36.46 -3.38 -1.67
CA LYS A 98 -35.84 -3.58 -0.35
C LYS A 98 -34.33 -3.47 -0.50
N ARG A 99 -33.71 -2.63 0.33
CA ARG A 99 -32.26 -2.34 0.26
C ARG A 99 -31.60 -2.63 1.59
N THR A 100 -30.35 -3.08 1.50
CA THR A 100 -29.39 -3.17 2.59
C THR A 100 -28.36 -2.09 2.37
N PHE A 101 -27.96 -1.38 3.42
CA PHE A 101 -26.96 -0.32 3.30
C PHE A 101 -25.55 -0.88 3.41
N ALA A 102 -24.60 -0.30 2.67
CA ALA A 102 -23.21 -0.74 2.68
C ALA A 102 -22.58 -0.68 4.08
N SER A 103 -23.04 0.25 4.94
CA SER A 103 -22.61 0.37 6.34
C SER A 103 -23.01 -0.83 7.20
N GLU A 104 -24.15 -1.47 6.92
CA GLU A 104 -24.60 -2.67 7.62
C GLU A 104 -23.69 -3.86 7.27
N LEU A 105 -23.40 -4.04 5.97
CA LEU A 105 -22.48 -5.06 5.48
C LEU A 105 -21.06 -4.85 6.00
N PHE A 106 -20.59 -3.60 6.05
CA PHE A 106 -19.29 -3.24 6.62
C PHE A 106 -19.18 -3.67 8.10
N SER A 107 -20.22 -3.40 8.89
CA SER A 107 -20.26 -3.77 10.31
C SER A 107 -20.36 -5.29 10.53
N GLU A 108 -21.00 -6.02 9.61
CA GLU A 108 -21.00 -7.48 9.61
C GLU A 108 -19.61 -8.06 9.33
N ASP A 109 -18.91 -7.51 8.33
CA ASP A 109 -17.55 -7.90 7.99
C ASP A 109 -16.57 -7.59 9.13
N ALA A 110 -16.62 -6.41 9.75
CA ALA A 110 -15.78 -6.07 10.90
C ALA A 110 -15.93 -7.11 12.03
N ARG A 111 -17.17 -7.50 12.35
CA ARG A 111 -17.46 -8.55 13.33
C ARG A 111 -16.94 -9.93 12.91
N ARG A 112 -17.05 -10.28 11.62
CA ARG A 112 -16.49 -11.53 11.08
C ARG A 112 -14.97 -11.62 11.27
N TYR A 113 -14.27 -10.49 11.23
CA TYR A 113 -12.83 -10.41 11.44
C TYR A 113 -12.41 -10.17 12.89
N SER A 114 -13.36 -10.11 13.84
CA SER A 114 -13.11 -9.74 15.23
C SER A 114 -12.42 -8.38 15.38
N LEU A 115 -12.84 -7.41 14.57
CA LEU A 115 -12.35 -6.04 14.55
C LEU A 115 -13.45 -5.07 14.97
N SER A 116 -13.07 -3.93 15.56
CA SER A 116 -13.98 -2.79 15.65
C SER A 116 -14.16 -2.15 14.26
N ASN A 117 -15.27 -1.42 14.06
CA ASN A 117 -15.47 -0.68 12.82
C ASN A 117 -14.34 0.34 12.57
N ARG A 118 -13.83 0.99 13.63
CA ARG A 118 -12.67 1.88 13.54
C ARG A 118 -11.41 1.14 13.05
N GLU A 119 -11.14 -0.06 13.56
CA GLU A 119 -10.01 -0.88 13.11
C GLU A 119 -10.18 -1.29 11.63
N MET A 120 -11.40 -1.60 11.21
CA MET A 120 -11.71 -1.90 9.82
C MET A 120 -11.52 -0.68 8.89
N ILE A 121 -11.90 0.52 9.34
CA ILE A 121 -11.62 1.78 8.60
C ILE A 121 -10.13 2.00 8.46
N LEU A 122 -9.37 1.89 9.56
CA LEU A 122 -7.90 2.03 9.56
C LEU A 122 -7.24 1.07 8.57
N ARG A 123 -7.69 -0.19 8.54
CA ARG A 123 -7.23 -1.19 7.58
C ARG A 123 -7.59 -0.85 6.12
N GLY A 124 -8.73 -0.21 5.89
CA GLY A 124 -9.09 0.36 4.59
C GLY A 124 -8.16 1.49 4.16
N LEU A 125 -7.82 2.40 5.08
CA LEU A 125 -6.84 3.47 4.85
C LEU A 125 -5.44 2.90 4.56
N ASN A 126 -5.01 1.88 5.29
CA ASN A 126 -3.73 1.20 5.06
C ASN A 126 -3.70 0.52 3.68
N SER A 127 -4.80 -0.11 3.26
CA SER A 127 -4.90 -0.72 1.92
C SER A 127 -4.77 0.33 0.81
N SER A 128 -5.43 1.49 0.97
CA SER A 128 -5.29 2.61 0.02
C SER A 128 -3.85 3.15 -0.02
N THR A 129 -3.25 3.33 1.15
CA THR A 129 -1.89 3.84 1.30
C THR A 129 -0.85 2.88 0.72
N PHE A 130 -1.01 1.57 0.95
CA PHE A 130 -0.19 0.52 0.34
C PHE A 130 -0.22 0.59 -1.19
N LEU A 131 -1.42 0.68 -1.78
CA LEU A 131 -1.58 0.81 -3.23
C LEU A 131 -0.92 2.08 -3.77
N ASN A 132 -1.05 3.20 -3.07
CA ASN A 132 -0.45 4.46 -3.47
C ASN A 132 1.09 4.39 -3.48
N TYR A 133 1.72 3.79 -2.45
CA TYR A 133 3.18 3.57 -2.47
C TYR A 133 3.61 2.60 -3.57
N PHE A 134 2.84 1.53 -3.79
CA PHE A 134 3.11 0.58 -4.87
C PHE A 134 3.09 1.28 -6.24
N PHE A 135 2.07 2.10 -6.51
CA PHE A 135 1.98 2.87 -7.76
C PHE A 135 3.03 3.96 -7.85
N LEU A 136 3.41 4.58 -6.74
CA LEU A 136 4.47 5.58 -6.73
C LEU A 136 5.78 4.99 -7.25
N ILE A 137 6.22 3.85 -6.72
CA ILE A 137 7.48 3.24 -7.15
C ILE A 137 7.36 2.65 -8.57
N GLU A 138 6.22 2.05 -8.90
CA GLU A 138 5.91 1.54 -10.25
C GLU A 138 6.03 2.65 -11.30
N ASP A 139 5.35 3.77 -11.10
CA ASP A 139 5.38 4.90 -12.01
C ASP A 139 6.76 5.55 -12.06
N SER A 140 7.42 5.72 -10.91
CA SER A 140 8.72 6.40 -10.84
C SER A 140 9.76 5.64 -11.66
N LEU A 141 9.86 4.32 -11.47
CA LEU A 141 10.81 3.48 -12.21
C LEU A 141 10.43 3.34 -13.68
N LYS A 142 9.14 3.23 -14.01
CA LYS A 142 8.71 3.19 -15.42
C LYS A 142 9.01 4.49 -16.14
N ASN A 143 8.82 5.65 -15.51
CA ASN A 143 9.14 6.94 -16.12
C ASN A 143 10.64 7.05 -16.40
N ILE A 144 11.49 6.74 -15.42
CA ILE A 144 12.95 6.71 -15.62
C ILE A 144 13.33 5.76 -16.77
N TYR A 145 12.72 4.57 -16.80
CA TYR A 145 12.97 3.56 -17.82
C TYR A 145 12.58 4.03 -19.23
N ILE A 146 11.37 4.58 -19.38
CA ILE A 146 10.85 5.09 -20.65
C ILE A 146 11.73 6.24 -21.14
N ASP A 147 12.09 7.17 -20.25
CA ASP A 147 12.85 8.37 -20.62
C ASP A 147 14.30 8.07 -20.98
N LEU A 148 14.96 7.14 -20.27
CA LEU A 148 16.40 6.86 -20.46
C LEU A 148 16.70 5.68 -21.37
N ILE A 149 15.78 4.72 -21.52
CA ILE A 149 16.08 3.41 -22.13
C ILE A 149 15.16 3.12 -23.30
N ASN A 150 13.85 3.17 -23.10
CA ASN A 150 12.89 2.71 -24.11
C ASN A 150 11.71 3.67 -24.28
N PRO A 151 11.91 4.81 -24.97
CA PRO A 151 10.86 5.83 -25.14
C PRO A 151 9.67 5.37 -25.99
N ARG A 152 9.79 4.20 -26.66
CA ARG A 152 8.75 3.66 -27.55
C ARG A 152 7.86 2.62 -26.88
N ASN A 153 8.32 1.92 -25.85
CA ASN A 153 7.50 0.94 -25.14
C ASN A 153 6.88 1.56 -23.88
N LYS A 154 5.58 1.84 -23.94
CA LYS A 154 4.81 2.38 -22.81
C LYS A 154 4.09 1.32 -21.99
N PHE A 155 4.12 0.05 -22.42
CA PHE A 155 3.37 -1.00 -21.73
C PHE A 155 4.31 -1.91 -20.94
N ILE A 156 4.40 -1.63 -19.65
CA ILE A 156 5.17 -2.40 -18.67
C ILE A 156 4.21 -2.81 -17.57
N LYS A 157 4.21 -4.07 -17.17
CA LYS A 157 3.35 -4.59 -16.10
C LYS A 157 3.95 -4.27 -14.73
N GLY A 158 3.12 -4.18 -13.69
CA GLY A 158 3.60 -3.94 -12.31
C GLY A 158 4.60 -5.00 -11.82
N SER A 159 4.45 -6.26 -12.25
CA SER A 159 5.40 -7.34 -11.96
C SER A 159 6.80 -7.11 -12.55
N GLU A 160 6.89 -6.38 -13.66
CA GLU A 160 8.12 -6.14 -14.41
C GLU A 160 8.91 -4.94 -13.86
N THR A 161 8.37 -4.22 -12.87
CA THR A 161 8.96 -2.98 -12.34
C THR A 161 10.40 -3.15 -11.84
N ILE A 162 10.69 -4.21 -11.08
CA ILE A 162 12.05 -4.44 -10.56
C ILE A 162 12.90 -5.17 -11.59
N GLU A 163 12.45 -6.35 -12.04
CA GLU A 163 13.22 -7.24 -12.92
C GLU A 163 13.49 -6.65 -14.32
N VAL A 164 12.65 -5.71 -14.80
CA VAL A 164 12.83 -5.03 -16.08
C VAL A 164 13.24 -3.57 -15.89
N CYS A 165 12.41 -2.73 -15.27
CA CYS A 165 12.71 -1.29 -15.23
C CYS A 165 13.97 -1.01 -14.41
N LEU A 166 13.99 -1.38 -13.12
CA LEU A 166 15.11 -1.08 -12.25
C LEU A 166 16.40 -1.73 -12.74
N ALA A 167 16.36 -3.02 -13.09
CA ALA A 167 17.52 -3.75 -13.58
C ALA A 167 18.14 -3.11 -14.84
N GLN A 168 17.30 -2.67 -15.79
CA GLN A 168 17.80 -1.99 -16.99
C GLN A 168 18.29 -0.57 -16.69
N ILE A 169 17.66 0.17 -15.77
CA ILE A 169 18.11 1.50 -15.31
C ILE A 169 19.53 1.43 -14.75
N ILE A 170 19.78 0.53 -13.79
CA ILE A 170 21.08 0.41 -13.14
C ILE A 170 22.15 -0.11 -14.11
N SER A 171 21.80 -1.04 -15.01
CA SER A 171 22.70 -1.58 -16.01
C SER A 171 23.08 -0.53 -17.07
N LYS A 172 22.09 0.19 -17.62
CA LYS A 172 22.33 1.24 -18.62
C LYS A 172 23.17 2.38 -18.07
N SER A 173 22.99 2.66 -16.78
CA SER A 173 23.68 3.73 -16.06
C SER A 173 25.05 3.32 -15.52
N ASP A 174 25.44 2.05 -15.68
CA ASP A 174 26.69 1.45 -15.16
C ASP A 174 26.88 1.65 -13.65
N ILE A 175 25.82 1.45 -12.87
CA ILE A 175 25.80 1.65 -11.39
C ILE A 175 25.41 0.40 -10.61
N THR A 176 25.35 -0.78 -11.23
CA THR A 176 24.83 -2.00 -10.58
C THR A 176 25.48 -2.27 -9.21
N GLN A 177 26.81 -2.30 -9.15
CA GLN A 177 27.55 -2.60 -7.92
C GLN A 177 27.36 -1.51 -6.85
N GLN A 178 27.37 -0.24 -7.26
CA GLN A 178 27.15 0.88 -6.34
C GLN A 178 25.72 0.87 -5.79
N PHE A 179 24.74 0.61 -6.65
CA PHE A 179 23.34 0.51 -6.26
C PHE A 179 23.10 -0.61 -5.25
N GLU A 180 23.64 -1.82 -5.50
CA GLU A 180 23.52 -2.94 -4.57
C GLU A 180 24.15 -2.63 -3.22
N LYS A 181 25.33 -1.98 -3.22
CA LYS A 181 25.99 -1.52 -1.99
C LYS A 181 25.14 -0.51 -1.22
N GLU A 182 24.58 0.48 -1.91
CA GLU A 182 23.73 1.52 -1.33
C GLU A 182 22.40 0.94 -0.80
N LEU A 183 21.82 -0.02 -1.50
CA LEU A 183 20.60 -0.72 -1.10
C LEU A 183 20.85 -1.55 0.17
N TYR A 184 21.93 -2.33 0.20
CA TYR A 184 22.33 -3.14 1.36
C TYR A 184 22.72 -2.27 2.58
N ALA A 185 23.27 -1.08 2.35
CA ALA A 185 23.56 -0.13 3.42
C ALA A 185 22.28 0.37 4.11
N ARG A 186 21.20 0.55 3.35
CA ARG A 186 19.89 0.99 3.86
C ARG A 186 19.07 -0.13 4.48
N SER A 187 19.15 -1.34 3.92
CA SER A 187 18.43 -2.50 4.44
C SER A 187 19.21 -3.79 4.22
N LYS A 188 19.50 -4.48 5.33
CA LYS A 188 20.21 -5.76 5.34
C LYS A 188 19.41 -6.91 4.73
N ILE A 189 18.10 -6.72 4.57
CA ILE A 189 17.21 -7.67 3.90
C ILE A 189 17.54 -7.75 2.39
N PHE A 190 18.07 -6.67 1.81
CA PHE A 190 18.36 -6.57 0.38
C PHE A 190 19.87 -6.65 0.11
N PHE A 191 20.43 -7.85 0.22
CA PHE A 191 21.86 -8.11 -0.03
C PHE A 191 22.21 -8.36 -1.51
N ASP A 192 21.20 -8.59 -2.35
CA ASP A 192 21.32 -8.69 -3.80
C ASP A 192 20.04 -8.19 -4.48
N ILE A 193 20.08 -7.94 -5.80
CA ILE A 193 18.87 -7.55 -6.53
C ILE A 193 17.77 -8.62 -6.47
N LYS A 194 18.16 -9.89 -6.29
CA LYS A 194 17.23 -11.02 -6.31
C LYS A 194 16.28 -11.01 -5.13
N SER A 195 16.77 -10.67 -3.95
CA SER A 195 15.96 -10.51 -2.74
C SER A 195 14.89 -9.43 -2.94
N LEU A 196 15.23 -8.33 -3.62
CA LEU A 196 14.28 -7.28 -3.96
C LEU A 196 13.23 -7.76 -4.98
N GLU A 197 13.65 -8.52 -6.01
CA GLU A 197 12.71 -9.12 -6.97
C GLU A 197 11.71 -10.05 -6.30
N ILE A 198 12.16 -10.94 -5.40
CA ILE A 198 11.29 -11.90 -4.70
C ILE A 198 10.29 -11.16 -3.82
N MET A 199 10.76 -10.19 -3.03
CA MET A 199 9.92 -9.33 -2.20
C MET A 199 8.88 -8.57 -3.04
N TRP A 200 9.32 -7.94 -4.13
CA TRP A 200 8.43 -7.21 -5.03
C TRP A 200 7.37 -8.12 -5.65
N SER A 201 7.74 -9.34 -5.99
CA SER A 201 6.83 -10.35 -6.52
C SER A 201 5.71 -10.71 -5.53
N LEU A 202 6.04 -10.82 -4.24
CA LEU A 202 5.06 -11.01 -3.15
C LEU A 202 4.15 -9.80 -2.98
N LEU A 203 4.72 -8.59 -2.92
CA LEU A 203 3.96 -7.34 -2.82
C LEU A 203 3.04 -7.12 -4.02
N ASN A 204 3.47 -7.50 -5.22
CA ASN A 204 2.65 -7.43 -6.44
C ASN A 204 1.48 -8.43 -6.40
N LEU A 205 1.66 -9.62 -5.81
CA LEU A 205 0.53 -10.52 -5.57
C LEU A 205 -0.48 -9.88 -4.63
N ILE A 206 -0.02 -9.32 -3.51
CA ILE A 206 -0.85 -8.60 -2.53
C ILE A 206 -1.61 -7.45 -3.19
N ARG A 207 -0.90 -6.58 -3.92
CA ARG A 207 -1.47 -5.48 -4.71
C ARG A 207 -2.58 -5.97 -5.63
N ASN A 208 -2.37 -7.07 -6.35
CA ASN A 208 -3.36 -7.60 -7.28
C ASN A 208 -4.62 -8.11 -6.55
N GLN A 209 -4.47 -8.75 -5.40
CA GLN A 209 -5.65 -9.18 -4.62
C GLN A 209 -6.40 -7.97 -4.06
N ILE A 210 -5.71 -6.96 -3.52
CA ILE A 210 -6.37 -5.73 -3.05
C ILE A 210 -7.11 -5.04 -4.20
N ALA A 211 -6.46 -4.84 -5.34
CA ALA A 211 -7.02 -4.07 -6.45
C ALA A 211 -8.16 -4.75 -7.22
N HIS A 212 -8.15 -6.09 -7.31
CA HIS A 212 -9.09 -6.83 -8.16
C HIS A 212 -10.13 -7.64 -7.39
N THR A 213 -9.81 -8.06 -6.17
CA THR A 213 -10.67 -8.93 -5.36
C THR A 213 -10.94 -8.35 -3.97
N ASN A 214 -10.61 -7.07 -3.75
CA ASN A 214 -10.73 -6.39 -2.46
C ASN A 214 -10.05 -7.18 -1.31
N GLY A 215 -8.90 -7.78 -1.60
CA GLY A 215 -8.11 -8.55 -0.64
C GLY A 215 -8.55 -10.00 -0.45
N PHE A 216 -9.51 -10.50 -1.23
CA PHE A 216 -9.91 -11.92 -1.18
C PHE A 216 -8.90 -12.84 -1.86
N TYR A 217 -8.57 -13.96 -1.22
CA TYR A 217 -7.66 -14.99 -1.72
C TYR A 217 -8.41 -16.30 -1.95
N ASP A 218 -8.59 -16.66 -3.22
CA ASP A 218 -9.02 -17.99 -3.62
C ASP A 218 -7.91 -19.04 -3.40
N ASP A 219 -8.21 -20.33 -3.62
CA ASP A 219 -7.23 -21.40 -3.41
C ASP A 219 -5.97 -21.27 -4.28
N LYS A 220 -6.08 -20.63 -5.45
CA LYS A 220 -4.94 -20.39 -6.34
C LYS A 220 -4.07 -19.26 -5.80
N ALA A 221 -4.68 -18.18 -5.32
CA ALA A 221 -4.01 -17.05 -4.71
C ALA A 221 -3.33 -17.46 -3.41
N LYS A 222 -3.97 -18.29 -2.57
CA LYS A 222 -3.38 -18.89 -1.36
C LYS A 222 -2.11 -19.68 -1.69
N ARG A 223 -2.18 -20.63 -2.62
CA ARG A 223 -1.00 -21.38 -3.07
C ARG A 223 0.10 -20.47 -3.63
N SER A 224 -0.29 -19.42 -4.35
CA SER A 224 0.67 -18.44 -4.91
C SER A 224 1.33 -17.61 -3.81
N PHE A 225 0.62 -17.26 -2.75
CA PHE A 225 1.17 -16.56 -1.59
C PHE A 225 2.21 -17.44 -0.88
N ASN A 226 1.83 -18.68 -0.55
CA ASN A 226 2.70 -19.64 0.13
C ASN A 226 3.96 -19.95 -0.67
N SER A 227 3.83 -20.18 -1.98
CA SER A 227 5.01 -20.43 -2.84
C SER A 227 5.98 -19.25 -2.89
N ARG A 228 5.48 -18.01 -2.80
CA ARG A 228 6.33 -16.80 -2.76
C ARG A 228 6.99 -16.64 -1.40
N MET A 229 6.28 -17.00 -0.32
CA MET A 229 6.83 -17.06 1.03
C MET A 229 7.95 -18.10 1.16
N GLU A 230 7.73 -19.31 0.65
CA GLU A 230 8.75 -20.35 0.57
C GLU A 230 9.97 -19.89 -0.24
N SER A 231 9.75 -19.21 -1.36
CA SER A 231 10.84 -18.65 -2.18
C SER A 231 11.65 -17.61 -1.41
N LEU A 232 10.97 -16.76 -0.62
CA LEU A 232 11.61 -15.76 0.23
C LEU A 232 12.45 -16.43 1.33
N ALA A 233 11.88 -17.38 2.06
CA ALA A 233 12.58 -18.14 3.10
C ALA A 233 13.77 -18.93 2.55
N GLN A 234 13.62 -19.55 1.39
CA GLN A 234 14.70 -20.31 0.74
C GLN A 234 15.85 -19.39 0.28
N HIS A 235 15.55 -18.23 -0.32
CA HIS A 235 16.59 -17.27 -0.73
C HIS A 235 17.39 -16.74 0.45
N TYR A 236 16.76 -16.68 1.62
CA TYR A 236 17.38 -16.23 2.85
C TYR A 236 18.05 -17.34 3.68
N SER A 237 17.85 -18.61 3.30
CA SER A 237 18.48 -19.74 4.00
C SER A 237 20.00 -19.69 3.87
N GLY A 238 20.71 -19.72 5.02
CA GLY A 238 22.18 -19.70 5.07
C GLY A 238 22.83 -18.32 5.08
N ASN A 239 22.07 -17.23 5.20
CA ASN A 239 22.61 -15.88 5.41
C ASN A 239 22.64 -15.51 6.91
N ASP A 240 23.67 -15.99 7.60
CA ASP A 240 23.82 -15.82 9.06
C ASP A 240 23.96 -14.35 9.49
N ASP A 241 24.56 -13.50 8.64
CA ASP A 241 24.84 -12.09 8.95
C ASP A 241 23.56 -11.25 9.11
N CYS A 242 22.44 -11.69 8.52
CA CYS A 242 21.18 -10.94 8.47
C CYS A 242 20.00 -11.70 9.11
N LEU A 243 20.26 -12.79 9.82
CA LEU A 243 19.27 -13.75 10.32
C LEU A 243 18.11 -13.09 11.08
N LEU A 244 18.40 -12.13 11.97
CA LEU A 244 17.36 -11.45 12.76
C LEU A 244 16.39 -10.65 11.88
N SER A 245 16.92 -9.81 10.97
CA SER A 245 16.10 -8.96 10.10
C SER A 245 15.25 -9.79 9.14
N ILE A 246 15.83 -10.89 8.65
CA ILE A 246 15.15 -11.88 7.81
C ILE A 246 14.02 -12.56 8.59
N ASN A 247 14.28 -13.03 9.81
CA ASN A 247 13.25 -13.70 10.60
C ASN A 247 12.09 -12.75 10.92
N MET A 248 12.37 -11.49 11.27
CA MET A 248 11.31 -10.50 11.52
C MET A 248 10.40 -10.26 10.30
N ILE A 249 10.97 -10.25 9.09
CA ILE A 249 10.14 -10.06 7.88
C ILE A 249 9.33 -11.34 7.56
N LEU A 250 9.90 -12.53 7.79
CA LEU A 250 9.20 -13.79 7.60
C LEU A 250 8.05 -13.94 8.61
N ASP A 251 8.30 -13.68 9.90
CA ASP A 251 7.29 -13.70 10.96
C ASP A 251 6.09 -12.79 10.61
N THR A 252 6.39 -11.59 10.09
CA THR A 252 5.36 -10.64 9.65
C THR A 252 4.44 -11.25 8.59
N PHE A 253 5.00 -11.90 7.57
CA PHE A 253 4.20 -12.49 6.50
C PHE A 253 3.56 -13.84 6.88
N GLU A 254 4.11 -14.58 7.85
CA GLU A 254 3.47 -15.78 8.42
C GLU A 254 2.15 -15.42 9.14
N ASP A 255 2.11 -14.27 9.82
CA ASP A 255 0.87 -13.73 10.41
C ASP A 255 -0.18 -13.43 9.32
N HIS A 256 0.25 -12.87 8.18
CA HIS A 256 -0.61 -12.64 7.02
C HIS A 256 -1.10 -13.94 6.38
N GLU A 257 -0.22 -14.94 6.23
CA GLU A 257 -0.60 -16.27 5.74
C GLU A 257 -1.67 -16.90 6.64
N THR A 258 -1.46 -16.82 7.96
CA THR A 258 -2.41 -17.33 8.96
C THR A 258 -3.76 -16.64 8.86
N GLN A 259 -3.77 -15.31 8.67
CA GLN A 259 -5.00 -14.54 8.49
C GLN A 259 -5.74 -14.97 7.20
N ILE A 260 -5.02 -15.09 6.08
CA ILE A 260 -5.56 -15.54 4.80
C ILE A 260 -6.14 -16.95 4.92
N GLY A 261 -5.44 -17.86 5.60
CA GLY A 261 -5.89 -19.23 5.82
C GLY A 261 -7.20 -19.32 6.61
N LYS A 262 -7.33 -18.50 7.65
CA LYS A 262 -8.52 -18.47 8.53
C LYS A 262 -9.72 -17.78 7.90
N THR A 263 -9.51 -16.65 7.24
CA THR A 263 -10.60 -15.75 6.84
C THR A 263 -10.86 -15.74 5.35
N GLY A 264 -9.88 -16.16 4.53
CA GLY A 264 -9.91 -16.01 3.08
C GLY A 264 -9.55 -14.60 2.60
N TYR A 265 -9.22 -13.69 3.50
CA TYR A 265 -8.90 -12.31 3.20
C TYR A 265 -7.55 -11.92 3.79
N LEU A 266 -6.82 -11.07 3.07
CA LEU A 266 -5.70 -10.32 3.61
C LEU A 266 -6.18 -8.90 3.87
N VAL A 267 -6.02 -8.46 5.11
CA VAL A 267 -6.35 -7.10 5.50
C VAL A 267 -5.05 -6.37 5.80
N VAL A 268 -4.76 -5.32 5.03
CA VAL A 268 -3.48 -4.60 5.11
C VAL A 268 -3.36 -3.93 6.47
N ASP A 269 -2.31 -4.30 7.19
CA ASP A 269 -1.91 -3.69 8.45
C ASP A 269 -0.75 -2.71 8.24
N ASP A 270 -0.33 -2.11 9.34
CA ASP A 270 0.75 -1.13 9.35
C ASP A 270 2.08 -1.74 8.90
N SER A 271 2.30 -3.03 9.15
CA SER A 271 3.52 -3.74 8.74
C SER A 271 3.64 -3.80 7.23
N LEU A 272 2.58 -4.19 6.51
CA LEU A 272 2.58 -4.21 5.04
C LEU A 272 2.73 -2.82 4.44
N GLU A 273 2.06 -1.81 4.99
CA GLU A 273 2.22 -0.41 4.57
C GLU A 273 3.68 0.06 4.76
N ASN A 274 4.28 -0.24 5.91
CA ASN A 274 5.65 0.12 6.22
C ASN A 274 6.67 -0.58 5.31
N ILE A 275 6.45 -1.86 4.97
CA ILE A 275 7.31 -2.60 4.05
C ILE A 275 7.34 -1.93 2.67
N ILE A 276 6.17 -1.69 2.04
CA ILE A 276 6.13 -1.08 0.70
C ILE A 276 6.70 0.35 0.70
N ARG A 277 6.41 1.12 1.75
CA ARG A 277 6.91 2.48 1.93
C ARG A 277 8.44 2.51 2.04
N SER A 278 9.00 1.66 2.89
CA SER A 278 10.45 1.59 3.13
C SER A 278 11.18 1.13 1.87
N ILE A 279 10.67 0.10 1.19
CA ILE A 279 11.23 -0.37 -0.09
C ILE A 279 11.25 0.75 -1.13
N SER A 280 10.17 1.52 -1.23
CA SER A 280 10.08 2.64 -2.18
C SER A 280 11.18 3.67 -1.93
N ILE A 281 11.41 4.05 -0.66
CA ILE A 281 12.48 4.98 -0.27
C ILE A 281 13.84 4.37 -0.55
N PHE A 282 14.09 3.14 -0.12
CA PHE A 282 15.39 2.49 -0.26
C PHE A 282 15.83 2.40 -1.72
N ILE A 283 14.93 2.03 -2.63
CA ILE A 283 15.23 1.99 -4.07
C ILE A 283 15.56 3.40 -4.58
N MET A 284 14.68 4.37 -4.34
CA MET A 284 14.80 5.70 -4.93
C MET A 284 15.99 6.48 -4.38
N GLU A 285 16.28 6.36 -3.09
CA GLU A 285 17.46 6.95 -2.50
C GLU A 285 18.76 6.29 -2.95
N SER A 286 18.77 4.96 -3.13
CA SER A 286 19.95 4.26 -3.65
C SER A 286 20.24 4.71 -5.08
N LEU A 287 19.21 4.86 -5.91
CA LEU A 287 19.34 5.47 -7.25
C LEU A 287 19.83 6.92 -7.17
N TYR A 288 19.27 7.73 -6.26
CA TYR A 288 19.69 9.12 -6.07
C TYR A 288 21.16 9.23 -5.69
N VAL A 289 21.63 8.47 -4.70
CA VAL A 289 23.03 8.50 -4.27
C VAL A 289 23.98 8.06 -5.38
N CYS A 290 23.63 7.01 -6.12
CA CYS A 290 24.44 6.57 -7.27
C CYS A 290 24.56 7.64 -8.36
N ASN A 291 23.55 8.51 -8.53
CA ASN A 291 23.60 9.58 -9.52
C ASN A 291 24.20 10.87 -8.95
N ARG A 292 24.09 11.12 -7.64
CA ARG A 292 24.75 12.24 -6.95
C ARG A 292 26.26 12.13 -6.97
N ASP A 293 26.77 10.91 -6.79
CA ASP A 293 28.20 10.68 -6.64
C ASP A 293 28.91 10.44 -8.01
N LYS A 294 28.19 10.55 -9.14
CA LYS A 294 28.76 10.52 -10.50
C LYS A 294 29.46 11.81 -10.91
N ASP A 295 29.08 12.93 -10.30
CA ASP A 295 29.59 14.26 -10.61
C ASP A 295 30.70 14.72 -9.61
N CYS A 296 31.23 13.80 -8.78
CA CYS A 296 32.32 14.03 -7.84
C CYS A 296 33.63 13.36 -8.30
#